data_AF-Q0TX48-F1
#
_entry.id   AF-Q0TX48-F1
#
_cell.length_a   1.000
_cell.length_b   1.000
_cell.length_c   1.000
_cell.angle_alpha   90.00
_cell.angle_beta   90.00
_cell.angle_gamma   90.00
#
_symmetry.space_group_name_H-M   'P 1'
#
loop_
_entity.id
_entity.type
_entity.pdbx_description
1 polymer ?
#
loop_
_entity_poly.entity_id
_entity_poly.type
_entity_poly.pdbx_seq_one_letter_code
_entity_poly.pdbx_strand_id
1 'polypeptide(L)'
;MTLTPPLLTLLRLMPLLSTTASLTHAYMEFVTTSSFLSPAPTTSSLSKSMLRGEEPTSSPQNAAELAAAKEIVIPAWFVNFFNRGVWSVVGLNSITLASAGVNLWVFQEGLGLSRRYYLTGFVAAAAHYAFVPLVGESVTRLFVMCAGREKGRKGGRKGKLPLIAVQDLQEWIGFHKVRMCSVDVVAWVSFMVGVVNMLTR
;
A
#
# COMPACT_ATOMS: atom_id res chain seq x y z
N MET A 1 -5.02 -11.36 -34.65
CA MET A 1 -3.72 -10.80 -34.23
C MET A 1 -2.86 -11.95 -33.73
N THR A 2 -1.59 -12.03 -34.13
CA THR A 2 -0.63 -13.03 -33.63
C THR A 2 0.54 -12.30 -32.98
N LEU A 3 0.91 -12.70 -31.76
CA LEU A 3 2.12 -12.22 -31.09
C LEU A 3 3.26 -13.19 -31.39
N THR A 4 4.49 -12.67 -31.47
CA THR A 4 5.68 -13.52 -31.48
C THR A 4 5.77 -14.27 -30.14
N PRO A 5 6.42 -15.45 -30.08
CA PRO A 5 6.52 -16.22 -28.84
C PRO A 5 7.07 -15.42 -27.64
N PRO A 6 8.12 -14.58 -27.79
CA PRO A 6 8.61 -13.76 -26.68
C PRO A 6 7.58 -12.73 -26.17
N LEU A 7 6.84 -12.09 -27.07
CA LEU A 7 5.81 -11.10 -26.70
C LEU A 7 4.62 -11.74 -26.01
N LEU A 8 4.21 -12.95 -26.45
CA LEU A 8 3.17 -13.72 -25.79
C LEU A 8 3.60 -14.16 -24.39
N THR A 9 4.84 -14.62 -24.23
CA THR A 9 5.40 -14.96 -22.91
C THR A 9 5.44 -13.74 -22.00
N LEU A 10 5.92 -12.60 -22.48
CA LEU A 10 5.92 -11.36 -21.71
C LEU A 10 4.49 -10.99 -21.27
N LEU A 11 3.53 -10.98 -22.21
CA LEU A 11 2.13 -10.70 -21.92
C LEU A 11 1.56 -11.62 -20.82
N ARG A 12 1.92 -12.92 -20.82
CA ARG A 12 1.50 -13.89 -19.79
C ARG A 12 2.18 -13.65 -18.44
N LEU A 13 3.42 -13.18 -18.43
CA LEU A 13 4.13 -12.83 -17.19
C LEU A 13 3.67 -11.51 -16.58
N MET A 14 3.19 -10.56 -17.40
CA MET A 14 2.88 -9.20 -16.95
C MET A 14 1.95 -9.11 -15.74
N PRO A 15 0.85 -9.88 -15.61
CA PRO A 15 0.00 -9.82 -14.42
C PRO A 15 0.75 -10.17 -13.13
N LEU A 16 1.63 -11.17 -13.16
CA LEU A 16 2.44 -11.55 -12.00
C LEU A 16 3.49 -10.46 -11.66
N LEU A 17 4.18 -9.94 -12.67
CA LEU A 17 5.21 -8.91 -12.47
C LEU A 17 4.59 -7.63 -11.89
N SER A 18 3.48 -7.17 -12.45
CA SER A 18 2.80 -5.96 -12.00
C SER A 18 2.13 -6.12 -10.64
N THR A 19 1.51 -7.27 -10.33
CA THR A 19 0.99 -7.53 -8.97
C THR A 19 2.10 -7.71 -7.94
N THR A 20 3.26 -8.25 -8.30
CA THR A 20 4.43 -8.32 -7.40
C THR A 20 4.93 -6.93 -7.05
N ALA A 21 5.06 -6.04 -8.05
CA ALA A 21 5.44 -4.65 -7.83
C ALA A 21 4.38 -3.89 -7.01
N SER A 22 3.09 -4.13 -7.28
CA SER A 22 1.97 -3.52 -6.53
C SER A 22 1.96 -3.96 -5.07
N LEU A 23 2.13 -5.26 -4.79
CA LEU A 23 2.20 -5.79 -3.43
C LEU A 23 3.43 -5.29 -2.66
N THR A 24 4.58 -5.20 -3.35
CA THR A 24 5.79 -4.59 -2.77
C THR A 24 5.56 -3.13 -2.42
N HIS A 25 4.95 -2.36 -3.33
CA HIS A 25 4.56 -0.98 -3.06
C HIS A 25 3.66 -0.90 -1.83
N ALA A 26 2.57 -1.67 -1.80
CA ALA A 26 1.61 -1.73 -0.69
C ALA A 26 2.28 -2.06 0.66
N TYR A 27 3.22 -3.00 0.67
CA TYR A 27 4.00 -3.33 1.86
C TYR A 27 4.87 -2.16 2.33
N MET A 28 5.53 -1.47 1.40
CA MET A 28 6.31 -0.27 1.73
C MET A 28 5.43 0.87 2.24
N GLU A 29 4.23 1.08 1.68
CA GLU A 29 3.28 2.08 2.23
C GLU A 29 2.91 1.70 3.66
N PHE A 30 2.61 0.41 3.92
CA PHE A 30 2.25 -0.07 5.25
C PHE A 30 3.38 0.15 6.26
N VAL A 31 4.62 -0.24 5.94
CA VAL A 31 5.77 -0.08 6.84
C VAL A 31 6.07 1.39 7.11
N THR A 32 6.12 2.22 6.07
CA THR A 32 6.48 3.64 6.20
C THR A 32 5.40 4.43 6.96
N THR A 33 4.12 4.21 6.66
CA THR A 33 3.01 4.89 7.36
C THR A 33 2.86 4.42 8.80
N SER A 34 2.92 3.10 9.06
CA SER A 34 2.74 2.55 10.41
C SER A 34 3.87 2.93 11.37
N SER A 35 5.03 3.35 10.85
CA SER A 35 6.13 3.87 11.67
C SER A 35 5.75 5.11 12.49
N PHE A 36 4.76 5.91 12.05
CA PHE A 36 4.24 7.03 12.84
C PHE A 36 3.37 6.61 14.02
N LEU A 37 2.86 5.37 14.01
CA LEU A 37 1.93 4.86 15.02
C LEU A 37 2.63 4.08 16.13
N SER A 38 3.78 3.49 15.84
CA SER A 38 4.55 2.69 16.78
C SER A 38 5.61 3.52 17.51
N PRO A 39 5.93 3.22 18.78
CA PRO A 39 7.12 3.77 19.42
C PRO A 39 8.39 3.27 18.72
N ALA A 40 9.46 4.06 18.76
CA ALA A 40 10.75 3.64 18.23
C ALA A 40 11.26 2.40 18.98
N PRO A 41 11.73 1.34 18.28
CA PRO A 41 12.11 0.07 18.89
C PRO A 41 13.52 0.11 19.51
N THR A 42 13.75 1.02 20.44
CA THR A 42 15.06 1.29 21.08
C THR A 42 15.59 0.12 21.93
N THR A 43 14.73 -0.85 22.27
CA THR A 43 15.08 -2.02 23.08
C THR A 43 15.58 -3.22 22.28
N SER A 44 15.57 -3.13 20.93
CA SER A 44 16.06 -4.21 20.06
C SER A 44 17.58 -4.42 20.19
N SER A 45 18.09 -5.61 19.88
CA SER A 45 19.53 -5.90 19.90
C SER A 45 20.33 -4.97 18.98
N LEU A 46 19.75 -4.63 17.82
CA LEU A 46 20.34 -3.66 16.88
C LEU A 46 20.40 -2.26 17.50
N SER A 47 19.32 -1.80 18.13
CA SER A 47 19.32 -0.49 18.78
C SER A 47 20.31 -0.43 19.93
N LYS A 48 20.37 -1.47 20.78
CA LYS A 48 21.35 -1.55 21.87
C LYS A 48 22.79 -1.49 21.39
N SER A 49 23.13 -2.13 20.27
CA SER A 49 24.48 -2.04 19.71
C SER A 49 24.81 -0.65 19.15
N MET A 50 23.79 0.06 18.63
CA MET A 50 23.94 1.42 18.11
C MET A 50 23.99 2.49 19.20
N LEU A 51 23.34 2.26 20.34
CA LEU A 51 23.23 3.23 21.43
C LEU A 51 24.54 3.44 22.21
N ARG A 52 25.57 2.61 22.00
CA ARG A 52 26.94 2.78 22.56
C ARG A 52 26.98 3.09 24.07
N GLY A 53 26.07 2.49 24.84
CA GLY A 53 25.99 2.67 26.30
C GLY A 53 24.83 3.56 26.78
N GLU A 54 24.06 4.18 25.87
CA GLU A 54 22.82 4.86 26.23
C GLU A 54 21.69 3.86 26.51
N GLU A 55 21.03 3.99 27.66
CA GLU A 55 19.95 3.09 28.07
C GLU A 55 18.62 3.42 27.36
N PRO A 56 17.95 2.44 26.73
CA PRO A 56 16.64 2.64 26.14
C PRO A 56 15.62 3.08 27.20
N THR A 57 14.88 4.16 26.92
CA THR A 57 13.77 4.59 27.78
C THR A 57 12.48 3.88 27.38
N SER A 58 11.84 3.18 28.33
CA SER A 58 10.53 2.53 28.13
C SER A 58 9.34 3.51 28.17
N SER A 59 9.55 4.71 28.73
CA SER A 59 8.53 5.76 28.88
C SER A 59 9.09 7.13 28.46
N PRO A 60 8.94 7.55 27.20
CA PRO A 60 9.50 8.80 26.72
C PRO A 60 8.95 10.01 27.48
N GLN A 61 9.85 10.82 28.05
CA GLN A 61 9.47 12.02 28.83
C GLN A 61 8.88 13.14 27.94
N ASN A 62 9.13 13.10 26.64
CA ASN A 62 8.68 14.08 25.65
C ASN A 62 7.35 13.69 24.95
N ALA A 63 6.51 12.88 25.60
CA ALA A 63 5.27 12.37 24.99
C ALA A 63 4.34 13.47 24.44
N ALA A 64 4.23 14.61 25.14
CA ALA A 64 3.42 15.75 24.71
C ALA A 64 4.00 16.46 23.47
N GLU A 65 5.32 16.62 23.42
CA GLU A 65 6.02 17.21 22.27
C GLU A 65 5.92 16.28 21.04
N LEU A 66 6.10 14.97 21.24
CA LEU A 66 5.93 13.98 20.19
C LEU A 66 4.50 13.95 19.64
N ALA A 67 3.50 14.03 20.51
CA ALA A 67 2.10 14.13 20.13
C ALA A 67 1.83 15.39 19.28
N ALA A 68 2.35 16.55 19.70
CA ALA A 68 2.24 17.80 18.94
C ALA A 68 2.99 17.73 17.59
N ALA A 69 4.14 17.06 17.55
CA ALA A 69 4.90 16.85 16.32
C ALA A 69 4.16 15.96 15.33
N LYS A 70 3.57 14.84 15.78
CA LYS A 70 2.79 13.91 14.93
C LYS A 70 1.62 14.60 14.23
N GLU A 71 0.95 15.49 14.95
CA GLU A 71 -0.11 16.32 14.39
C GLU A 71 0.36 17.12 13.17
N ILE A 72 1.61 17.61 13.15
CA ILE A 72 2.18 18.39 12.05
C ILE A 72 2.72 17.49 10.95
N VAL A 73 3.54 16.50 11.33
CA VAL A 73 4.34 15.71 10.39
C VAL A 73 3.49 14.70 9.63
N ILE A 74 2.50 14.07 10.26
CA ILE A 74 1.68 13.04 9.61
C ILE A 74 0.95 13.60 8.37
N PRO A 75 0.18 14.70 8.45
CA PRO A 75 -0.49 15.24 7.27
C PRO A 75 0.48 15.67 6.18
N ALA A 76 1.57 16.36 6.54
CA ALA A 76 2.55 16.85 5.57
C ALA A 76 3.24 15.70 4.82
N TRP A 77 3.70 14.68 5.56
CA TRP A 77 4.32 13.50 4.99
C TRP A 77 3.31 12.72 4.14
N PHE A 78 2.11 12.47 4.66
CA PHE A 78 1.09 11.66 3.99
C PHE A 78 0.64 12.30 2.68
N VAL A 79 0.39 13.62 2.65
CA VAL A 79 -0.02 14.32 1.43
C VAL A 79 1.06 14.25 0.36
N ASN A 80 2.33 14.48 0.70
CA ASN A 80 3.42 14.35 -0.26
C ASN A 80 3.60 12.90 -0.74
N PHE A 81 3.58 11.93 0.18
CA PHE A 81 3.68 10.52 -0.13
C PHE A 81 2.54 10.06 -1.04
N PHE A 82 1.29 10.35 -0.69
CA PHE A 82 0.09 9.95 -1.43
C PHE A 82 0.08 10.50 -2.86
N ASN A 83 0.39 11.78 -3.04
CA ASN A 83 0.45 12.40 -4.38
C ASN A 83 1.51 11.77 -5.29
N ARG A 84 2.55 11.16 -4.74
CA ARG A 84 3.58 10.44 -5.51
C ARG A 84 3.20 8.98 -5.71
N GLY A 85 2.82 8.29 -4.65
CA GLY A 85 2.52 6.85 -4.65
C GLY A 85 1.27 6.47 -5.45
N VAL A 86 0.25 7.35 -5.49
CA VAL A 86 -1.00 7.06 -6.20
C VAL A 86 -0.79 6.73 -7.69
N TRP A 87 0.19 7.37 -8.33
CA TRP A 87 0.50 7.13 -9.74
C TRP A 87 1.11 5.74 -9.98
N SER A 88 1.94 5.25 -9.05
CA SER A 88 2.44 3.88 -9.09
C SER A 88 1.31 2.87 -8.95
N VAL A 89 0.37 3.10 -8.02
CA VAL A 89 -0.80 2.23 -7.82
C VAL A 89 -1.69 2.21 -9.06
N VAL A 90 -2.00 3.36 -9.64
CA VAL A 90 -2.81 3.46 -10.86
C VAL A 90 -2.12 2.75 -12.03
N GLY A 91 -0.84 3.00 -12.25
CA GLY A 91 -0.08 2.40 -13.35
C GLY A 91 0.03 0.88 -13.23
N LEU A 92 0.43 0.37 -12.07
CA LEU A 92 0.63 -1.07 -11.84
C LEU A 92 -0.67 -1.86 -11.93
N ASN A 93 -1.77 -1.35 -11.36
CA ASN A 93 -3.07 -2.02 -11.45
C ASN A 93 -3.66 -1.93 -12.87
N SER A 94 -3.45 -0.84 -13.61
CA SER A 94 -3.85 -0.73 -15.02
C SER A 94 -3.13 -1.76 -15.87
N ILE A 95 -1.81 -1.92 -15.69
CA ILE A 95 -1.01 -2.95 -16.37
C ILE A 95 -1.51 -4.35 -16.00
N THR A 96 -1.79 -4.60 -14.71
CA THR A 96 -2.33 -5.88 -14.23
C THR A 96 -3.63 -6.22 -14.94
N LEU A 97 -4.62 -5.33 -14.87
CA LEU A 97 -5.96 -5.53 -15.43
C LEU A 97 -5.92 -5.66 -16.95
N ALA A 98 -5.19 -4.78 -17.64
CA ALA A 98 -5.08 -4.80 -19.08
C ALA A 98 -4.40 -6.09 -19.56
N SER A 99 -3.24 -6.45 -19.00
CA SER A 99 -2.52 -7.66 -19.41
C SER A 99 -3.28 -8.94 -19.08
N ALA A 100 -3.86 -9.05 -17.87
CA ALA A 100 -4.68 -10.20 -17.51
C ALA A 100 -5.93 -10.30 -18.39
N GLY A 101 -6.56 -9.18 -18.69
CA GLY A 101 -7.72 -9.16 -19.57
C GLY A 101 -7.40 -9.56 -21.00
N VAL A 102 -6.31 -9.03 -21.56
CA VAL A 102 -5.84 -9.42 -22.90
C VAL A 102 -5.53 -10.92 -22.96
N ASN A 103 -4.94 -11.51 -21.91
CA ASN A 103 -4.79 -12.97 -21.83
C ASN A 103 -6.15 -13.70 -21.78
N LEU A 104 -7.10 -13.22 -20.98
CA LEU A 104 -8.39 -13.90 -20.76
C LEU A 104 -9.35 -13.86 -21.95
N TRP A 105 -9.31 -12.78 -22.74
CA TRP A 105 -10.30 -12.51 -23.79
C TRP A 105 -9.73 -12.47 -25.20
N VAL A 106 -8.43 -12.15 -25.38
CA VAL A 106 -7.81 -12.06 -26.72
C VAL A 106 -6.88 -13.24 -26.98
N PHE A 107 -5.98 -13.56 -26.05
CA PHE A 107 -5.00 -14.64 -26.17
C PHE A 107 -5.31 -15.83 -25.24
N GLN A 108 -6.57 -16.26 -25.26
CA GLN A 108 -7.06 -17.34 -24.41
C GLN A 108 -6.48 -18.71 -24.78
N GLU A 109 -6.05 -18.89 -26.04
CA GLU A 109 -5.44 -20.11 -26.53
C GLU A 109 -4.13 -20.40 -25.78
N GLY A 110 -3.99 -21.63 -25.31
CA GLY A 110 -2.84 -22.07 -24.51
C GLY A 110 -2.91 -21.75 -23.01
N LEU A 111 -3.94 -21.05 -22.51
CA LEU A 111 -4.11 -20.90 -21.05
C LEU A 111 -4.56 -22.19 -20.36
N GLY A 112 -5.38 -23.02 -21.02
CA GLY A 112 -5.86 -24.29 -20.45
C GLY A 112 -6.37 -24.15 -19.01
N LEU A 113 -5.84 -24.96 -18.10
CA LEU A 113 -6.19 -24.91 -16.66
C LEU A 113 -5.69 -23.64 -15.95
N SER A 114 -4.70 -22.92 -16.50
CA SER A 114 -4.23 -21.65 -15.95
C SER A 114 -5.27 -20.54 -16.06
N ARG A 115 -6.24 -20.66 -16.98
CA ARG A 115 -7.28 -19.66 -17.21
C ARG A 115 -8.08 -19.32 -15.94
N ARG A 116 -8.39 -20.31 -15.10
CA ARG A 116 -9.14 -20.09 -13.85
C ARG A 116 -8.38 -19.18 -12.88
N TYR A 117 -7.06 -19.36 -12.80
CA TYR A 117 -6.20 -18.56 -11.93
C TYR A 117 -6.03 -17.13 -12.44
N TYR A 118 -5.92 -16.94 -13.77
CA TYR A 118 -5.94 -15.60 -14.36
C TYR A 118 -7.26 -14.88 -14.10
N LEU A 119 -8.39 -15.60 -14.18
CA LEU A 119 -9.71 -15.02 -13.91
C LEU A 119 -9.85 -14.61 -12.44
N THR A 120 -9.48 -15.50 -11.50
CA THR A 120 -9.48 -15.18 -10.06
C THR A 120 -8.57 -14.00 -9.77
N GLY A 121 -7.35 -13.99 -10.34
CA GLY A 121 -6.41 -12.89 -10.18
C GLY A 121 -6.94 -11.57 -10.73
N PHE A 122 -7.59 -11.59 -11.90
CA PHE A 122 -8.21 -10.41 -12.50
C PHE A 122 -9.34 -9.85 -11.63
N VAL A 123 -10.24 -10.71 -11.14
CA VAL A 123 -11.36 -10.28 -10.28
C VAL A 123 -10.84 -9.71 -8.96
N ALA A 124 -9.84 -10.34 -8.34
CA ALA A 124 -9.22 -9.85 -7.12
C ALA A 124 -8.49 -8.51 -7.35
N ALA A 125 -7.74 -8.37 -8.44
CA ALA A 125 -7.09 -7.11 -8.81
C ALA A 125 -8.12 -5.99 -9.08
N ALA A 126 -9.27 -6.31 -9.67
CA ALA A 126 -10.34 -5.33 -9.85
C ALA A 126 -10.97 -4.93 -8.49
N ALA A 127 -11.14 -5.89 -7.58
CA ALA A 127 -11.68 -5.65 -6.24
C ALA A 127 -10.80 -4.73 -5.38
N HIS A 128 -9.52 -4.55 -5.71
CA HIS A 128 -8.65 -3.52 -5.13
C HIS A 128 -9.34 -2.14 -5.09
N TYR A 129 -9.98 -1.75 -6.20
CA TYR A 129 -10.60 -0.43 -6.35
C TYR A 129 -11.85 -0.26 -5.47
N ALA A 130 -12.44 -1.33 -4.96
CA ALA A 130 -13.56 -1.25 -4.01
C ALA A 130 -13.15 -0.63 -2.65
N PHE A 131 -11.85 -0.58 -2.34
CA PHE A 131 -11.33 0.05 -1.13
C PHE A 131 -11.14 1.56 -1.25
N VAL A 132 -11.15 2.13 -2.46
CA VAL A 132 -11.03 3.57 -2.68
C VAL A 132 -12.06 4.39 -1.88
N PRO A 133 -13.38 4.08 -1.94
CA PRO A 133 -14.36 4.83 -1.14
C PRO A 133 -14.15 4.67 0.37
N LEU A 134 -13.64 3.52 0.83
CA LEU A 134 -13.41 3.26 2.27
C LEU A 134 -12.27 4.10 2.85
N VAL A 135 -11.29 4.49 2.03
CA VAL A 135 -10.16 5.33 2.46
C VAL A 135 -10.34 6.81 2.13
N GLY A 136 -11.35 7.16 1.33
CA GLY A 136 -11.50 8.50 0.78
C GLY A 136 -11.66 9.58 1.85
N GLU A 137 -12.40 9.30 2.93
CA GLU A 137 -12.63 10.27 3.99
C GLU A 137 -11.35 10.54 4.81
N SER A 138 -10.63 9.51 5.23
CA SER A 138 -9.39 9.68 6.02
C SER A 138 -8.31 10.42 5.22
N VAL A 139 -8.17 10.10 3.93
CA VAL A 139 -7.32 10.85 2.99
C VAL A 139 -7.73 12.32 2.94
N THR A 140 -9.02 12.60 2.74
CA THR A 140 -9.54 13.98 2.66
C THR A 140 -9.24 14.77 3.94
N ARG A 141 -9.45 14.18 5.13
CA ARG A 141 -9.19 14.86 6.40
C ARG A 141 -7.70 15.17 6.58
N LEU A 142 -6.80 14.27 6.20
CA LEU A 142 -5.35 14.50 6.20
C LEU A 142 -4.94 15.62 5.23
N PHE A 143 -5.52 15.66 4.02
CA PHE A 143 -5.28 16.74 3.06
C PHE A 143 -5.75 18.10 3.57
N VAL A 144 -6.98 18.17 4.11
CA VAL A 144 -7.53 19.41 4.71
C VAL A 144 -6.68 19.89 5.88
N MET A 145 -6.19 18.97 6.72
CA MET A 145 -5.27 19.30 7.81
C MET A 145 -3.95 19.88 7.31
N CYS A 146 -3.35 19.27 6.28
CA CYS A 146 -2.11 19.77 5.68
C CYS A 146 -2.28 21.19 5.13
N ALA A 147 -3.24 21.38 4.23
CA ALA A 147 -3.51 22.67 3.59
C ALA A 147 -3.94 23.75 4.62
N GLY A 148 -4.67 23.35 5.67
CA GLY A 148 -5.03 24.25 6.76
C GLY A 148 -3.82 24.77 7.53
N ARG A 149 -2.83 23.90 7.80
CA ARG A 149 -1.61 24.26 8.54
C ARG A 149 -0.67 25.13 7.71
N GLU A 150 -0.54 24.87 6.41
CA GLU A 150 0.22 25.74 5.49
C GLU A 150 -0.30 27.18 5.49
N LYS A 151 -1.61 27.36 5.72
CA LYS A 151 -2.26 28.67 5.87
C LYS A 151 -2.15 29.26 7.29
N GLY A 152 -1.31 28.70 8.16
CA GLY A 152 -1.10 29.18 9.53
C GLY A 152 -2.24 28.88 10.51
N ARG A 153 -3.18 27.99 10.17
CA ARG A 153 -4.21 27.56 11.14
C ARG A 153 -3.54 26.77 12.27
N LYS A 154 -3.58 27.32 13.48
CA LYS A 154 -3.12 26.60 14.68
C LYS A 154 -4.04 25.42 14.95
N GLY A 155 -3.51 24.20 14.87
CA GLY A 155 -4.24 23.00 15.25
C GLY A 155 -4.54 23.01 16.74
N GLY A 156 -5.82 22.85 17.12
CA GLY A 156 -6.22 22.55 18.49
C GLY A 156 -7.50 23.22 18.98
N ARG A 157 -8.54 22.42 19.31
CA ARG A 157 -9.52 22.82 20.33
C ARG A 157 -8.79 22.87 21.68
N LYS A 158 -8.86 23.99 22.40
CA LYS A 158 -8.29 24.13 23.76
C LYS A 158 -8.78 22.97 24.65
N GLY A 159 -7.84 22.24 25.25
CA GLY A 159 -8.09 21.22 26.27
C GLY A 159 -8.44 19.84 25.71
N LYS A 160 -7.50 18.88 25.85
CA LYS A 160 -7.60 17.46 25.43
C LYS A 160 -7.95 17.26 23.95
N LEU A 161 -6.96 17.37 23.07
CA LEU A 161 -7.12 16.91 21.69
C LEU A 161 -7.03 15.38 21.63
N PRO A 162 -8.05 14.65 21.15
CA PRO A 162 -7.75 13.41 20.44
C PRO A 162 -6.77 13.73 19.30
N LEU A 163 -5.74 12.89 19.11
CA LEU A 163 -4.78 13.04 18.03
C LEU A 163 -5.47 12.71 16.69
N ILE A 164 -6.08 13.72 16.07
CA ILE A 164 -6.91 13.57 14.87
C ILE A 164 -6.06 13.02 13.72
N ALA A 165 -4.82 13.50 13.54
CA ALA A 165 -3.95 13.03 12.48
C ALA A 165 -3.54 11.56 12.66
N VAL A 166 -3.31 11.13 13.90
CA VAL A 166 -2.98 9.74 14.23
C VAL A 166 -4.19 8.84 13.99
N GLN A 167 -5.39 9.27 14.37
CA GLN A 167 -6.63 8.52 14.16
C GLN A 167 -6.94 8.35 12.67
N ASP A 168 -6.83 9.42 11.88
CA ASP A 168 -7.07 9.36 10.44
C ASP A 168 -6.05 8.45 9.73
N LEU A 169 -4.78 8.50 10.16
CA LEU A 169 -3.76 7.58 9.65
C LEU A 169 -4.04 6.13 10.06
N GLN A 170 -4.48 5.89 11.30
CA GLN A 170 -4.87 4.56 11.78
C GLN A 170 -6.02 3.96 10.98
N GLU A 171 -7.05 4.76 10.70
CA GLU A 171 -8.19 4.37 9.88
C GLU A 171 -7.73 3.99 8.46
N TRP A 172 -6.91 4.84 7.82
CA TRP A 172 -6.35 4.56 6.51
C TRP A 172 -5.53 3.26 6.49
N ILE A 173 -4.63 3.08 7.46
CA ILE A 173 -3.81 1.87 7.58
C ILE A 173 -4.68 0.63 7.81
N GLY A 174 -5.78 0.74 8.55
CA GLY A 174 -6.71 -0.36 8.79
C GLY A 174 -7.26 -0.92 7.48
N PHE A 175 -7.86 -0.07 6.65
CA PHE A 175 -8.36 -0.47 5.34
C PHE A 175 -7.25 -0.91 4.38
N HIS A 176 -6.12 -0.19 4.37
CA HIS A 176 -4.95 -0.54 3.56
C HIS A 176 -4.45 -1.95 3.86
N LYS A 177 -4.30 -2.29 5.15
CA LYS A 177 -3.86 -3.61 5.60
C LYS A 177 -4.83 -4.70 5.17
N VAL A 178 -6.14 -4.49 5.34
CA VAL A 178 -7.15 -5.45 4.90
C VAL A 178 -7.07 -5.66 3.39
N ARG A 179 -7.02 -4.58 2.59
CA ARG A 179 -6.88 -4.64 1.13
C ARG A 179 -5.63 -5.40 0.70
N MET A 180 -4.49 -5.06 1.29
CA MET A 180 -3.20 -5.68 1.00
C MET A 180 -3.21 -7.18 1.34
N CYS A 181 -3.67 -7.56 2.54
CA CYS A 181 -3.67 -8.95 3.00
C CYS A 181 -4.79 -9.81 2.42
N SER A 182 -5.76 -9.22 1.72
CA SER A 182 -6.86 -9.93 1.07
C SER A 182 -6.69 -9.92 -0.45
N VAL A 183 -7.29 -8.94 -1.13
CA VAL A 183 -7.42 -8.90 -2.59
C VAL A 183 -6.07 -8.81 -3.30
N ASP A 184 -5.09 -8.07 -2.76
CA ASP A 184 -3.77 -7.95 -3.40
C ASP A 184 -2.98 -9.27 -3.30
N VAL A 185 -2.97 -9.92 -2.13
CA VAL A 185 -2.35 -11.25 -1.95
C VAL A 185 -3.05 -12.32 -2.79
N VAL A 186 -4.40 -12.33 -2.82
CA VAL A 186 -5.16 -13.28 -3.65
C VAL A 186 -4.84 -13.09 -5.12
N ALA A 187 -4.77 -11.85 -5.60
CA ALA A 187 -4.39 -11.56 -6.98
C ALA A 187 -2.99 -12.09 -7.30
N TRP A 188 -2.01 -11.75 -6.45
CA TRP A 188 -0.61 -12.16 -6.61
C TRP A 188 -0.45 -13.69 -6.63
N VAL A 189 -1.00 -14.39 -5.63
CA VAL A 189 -0.93 -15.87 -5.57
C VAL A 189 -1.61 -16.50 -6.80
N SER A 190 -2.76 -15.98 -7.21
CA SER A 190 -3.48 -16.51 -8.37
C SER A 190 -2.65 -16.37 -9.65
N PHE A 191 -2.08 -15.18 -9.92
CA PHE A 191 -1.22 -15.01 -11.09
C PHE A 191 0.07 -15.83 -11.00
N MET A 192 0.66 -15.97 -9.81
CA MET A 192 1.84 -16.82 -9.60
C MET A 192 1.55 -18.27 -9.99
N VAL A 193 0.48 -18.85 -9.46
CA VAL A 193 0.08 -20.23 -9.78
C VAL A 193 -0.30 -20.36 -11.26
N GLY A 194 -1.00 -19.37 -11.83
CA GLY A 194 -1.36 -19.36 -13.24
C GLY A 194 -0.14 -19.34 -14.18
N VAL A 195 0.86 -18.52 -13.87
CA VAL A 195 2.13 -18.43 -14.62
C VAL A 195 2.94 -19.70 -14.48
N VAL A 196 3.15 -20.21 -13.26
CA VAL A 196 3.91 -21.45 -13.04
C VAL A 196 3.28 -22.60 -13.81
N ASN A 197 1.96 -22.80 -13.70
CA ASN A 197 1.24 -23.84 -14.44
C ASN A 197 1.31 -23.70 -15.96
N MET A 198 1.50 -22.49 -16.46
CA MET A 198 1.58 -22.21 -17.90
C MET A 198 3.00 -22.44 -18.44
N LEU A 199 4.04 -22.19 -17.63
CA LEU A 199 5.45 -22.35 -18.04
C LEU A 199 6.01 -23.76 -17.84
N THR A 200 5.40 -24.58 -16.98
CA THR A 200 5.85 -25.95 -16.69
C THR A 200 5.14 -27.02 -17.51
N ARG A 201 4.33 -26.61 -18.49
CA ARG A 201 3.66 -27.48 -19.47
C ARG A 201 4.31 -27.32 -20.83
#